data_AF-A0A2S5CIK4-F1
#
_entry.id   AF-A0A2S5CIK4-F1
#
_cell.length_a   1.000
_cell.length_b   1.000
_cell.length_c   1.000
_cell.angle_alpha   90.00
_cell.angle_beta   90.00
_cell.angle_gamma   90.00
#
_symmetry.space_group_name_H-M   'P 1'
#
loop_
_entity.id
_entity.type
_entity.pdbx_description
1 polymer ?
#
loop_
_entity_poly.entity_id
_entity_poly.type
_entity_poly.pdbx_seq_one_letter_code
_entity_poly.pdbx_strand_id
1 'polypeptide(L)'
;MPVGTGIKEVPVVGAITRRKTMINNIQIKVGQTVQAFFESVDSDASYKTLGTIVGIKRKSYRSESFDEATIKWEDGTEFSIDESFFFKTVHVVGGLQ
;
A
#
# COMPACT_ATOMS: atom_id res chain seq x y z
N MET A 1 29.76 57.55 15.78
CA MET A 1 29.40 56.20 15.30
C MET A 1 29.22 55.31 16.51
N PRO A 2 28.15 54.50 16.58
CA PRO A 2 28.36 53.08 16.26
C PRO A 2 27.29 52.52 15.30
N VAL A 3 27.77 51.73 14.35
CA VAL A 3 26.96 50.90 13.45
C VAL A 3 26.67 49.60 14.20
N GLY A 4 25.43 49.42 14.66
CA GLY A 4 24.97 48.17 15.23
C GLY A 4 24.56 47.21 14.12
N THR A 5 25.49 46.42 13.59
CA THR A 5 25.17 45.28 12.73
C THR A 5 24.76 44.10 13.60
N GLY A 6 23.52 44.11 14.08
CA GLY A 6 22.89 42.95 14.69
C GLY A 6 22.31 42.06 13.60
N ILE A 7 22.98 40.95 13.32
CA ILE A 7 22.53 39.92 12.39
C ILE A 7 21.18 39.40 12.90
N LYS A 8 20.13 39.61 12.12
CA LYS A 8 18.78 39.13 12.43
C LYS A 8 18.81 37.62 12.22
N GLU A 9 18.91 36.84 13.30
CA GLU A 9 18.71 35.39 13.25
C GLU A 9 17.29 35.14 12.77
N VAL A 10 17.15 34.87 11.48
CA VAL A 10 15.92 34.34 10.91
C VAL A 10 15.81 32.93 11.46
N PRO A 11 14.77 32.56 12.22
CA PRO A 11 14.52 31.15 12.46
C PRO A 11 14.23 30.55 11.08
N VAL A 12 15.18 29.78 10.57
CA VAL A 12 14.91 28.82 9.51
C VAL A 12 13.93 27.83 10.14
N VAL A 13 12.65 28.18 10.07
CA VAL A 13 11.56 27.23 10.23
C VAL A 13 11.76 26.28 9.06
N GLY A 14 12.59 25.27 9.31
CA GLY A 14 12.63 24.07 8.52
C GLY A 14 11.23 23.51 8.58
N ALA A 15 10.38 23.94 7.65
CA ALA A 15 9.24 23.21 7.22
C ALA A 15 9.80 21.92 6.64
N ILE A 16 10.12 20.97 7.55
CA ILE A 16 10.10 19.57 7.23
C ILE A 16 8.62 19.34 6.95
N THR A 17 8.20 19.65 5.72
CA THR A 17 7.03 19.04 5.11
C THR A 17 7.33 17.56 5.21
N ARG A 18 6.91 16.95 6.32
CA ARG A 18 6.72 15.52 6.40
C ARG A 18 5.93 15.24 5.14
N ARG A 19 6.58 14.66 4.14
CA ARG A 19 5.85 13.99 3.07
C ARG A 19 5.06 12.96 3.85
N LYS A 20 3.82 13.34 4.16
CA LYS A 20 2.79 12.44 4.62
C LYS A 20 2.63 11.57 3.40
N THR A 21 3.42 10.49 3.36
CA THR A 21 3.20 9.39 2.46
C THR A 21 1.72 9.11 2.65
N MET A 22 0.92 9.51 1.67
CA MET A 22 -0.47 9.10 1.61
C MET A 22 -0.36 7.59 1.45
N ILE A 23 -0.29 6.89 2.57
CA ILE A 23 -0.60 5.47 2.61
C ILE A 23 -2.03 5.49 2.12
N ASN A 24 -2.20 5.14 0.85
CA ASN A 24 -3.48 4.91 0.24
C ASN A 24 -4.23 4.01 1.22
N ASN A 25 -5.21 4.58 1.93
CA ASN A 25 -5.98 3.87 2.95
C ASN A 25 -6.99 2.97 2.23
N ILE A 26 -6.46 2.02 1.44
CA ILE A 26 -7.25 1.03 0.74
C ILE A 26 -7.66 0.03 1.82
N GLN A 27 -8.86 0.23 2.35
CA GLN A 27 -9.50 -0.72 3.24
C GLN A 27 -9.90 -1.95 2.43
N ILE A 28 -9.10 -3.01 2.54
CA ILE A 28 -9.44 -4.29 1.94
C ILE A 28 -10.40 -5.08 2.83
N LYS A 29 -11.31 -5.84 2.21
CA LYS A 29 -12.29 -6.71 2.89
C LYS A 29 -12.26 -8.11 2.30
N VAL A 30 -12.58 -9.11 3.14
CA VAL A 30 -12.84 -10.47 2.67
C VAL A 30 -14.04 -10.44 1.72
N GLY A 31 -13.94 -11.18 0.62
CA GLY A 31 -14.91 -11.20 -0.48
C GLY A 31 -14.66 -10.15 -1.56
N GLN A 32 -13.65 -9.28 -1.42
CA GLN A 32 -13.30 -8.35 -2.50
C GLN A 32 -12.51 -9.02 -3.60
N THR A 33 -12.84 -8.63 -4.84
CA THR A 33 -12.11 -9.02 -6.04
C THR A 33 -10.91 -8.12 -6.24
N VAL A 34 -9.78 -8.76 -6.48
CA VAL A 34 -8.50 -8.13 -6.79
C VAL A 34 -8.02 -8.59 -8.16
N GLN A 35 -7.17 -7.78 -8.77
CA GLN A 35 -6.45 -8.09 -9.99
C GLN A 35 -4.97 -7.94 -9.70
N ALA A 36 -4.18 -8.93 -10.06
CA ALA A 36 -2.73 -8.86 -9.93
C ALA A 36 -2.05 -9.05 -11.28
N PHE A 37 -0.90 -8.41 -11.40
CA PHE A 37 0.00 -8.55 -12.55
C PHE A 37 1.19 -9.38 -12.10
N PHE A 38 1.33 -10.58 -12.65
CA PHE A 38 2.50 -11.42 -12.42
C PHE A 38 3.40 -11.35 -13.65
N GLU A 39 4.66 -10.98 -13.41
CA GLU A 39 5.71 -11.12 -14.40
C GLU A 39 6.15 -12.59 -14.38
N SER A 40 6.07 -13.26 -15.53
CA SER A 40 6.55 -14.63 -15.64
C SER A 40 8.08 -14.63 -15.60
N VAL A 41 8.67 -15.52 -14.80
CA VAL A 41 10.15 -15.66 -14.73
C VAL A 41 10.71 -16.19 -16.06
N ASP A 42 9.90 -16.92 -16.82
CA ASP A 42 10.30 -17.64 -18.03
C ASP A 42 9.92 -16.92 -19.34
N SER A 43 9.27 -15.75 -19.27
CA SER A 43 8.86 -15.01 -20.47
C SER A 43 8.69 -13.52 -20.16
N ASP A 44 9.00 -12.64 -21.11
CA ASP A 44 8.59 -11.21 -21.14
C ASP A 44 7.04 -11.02 -21.14
N ALA A 45 6.28 -12.06 -20.82
CA ALA A 45 4.85 -12.07 -20.70
C ALA A 45 4.44 -11.75 -19.26
N SER A 46 3.80 -10.60 -19.09
CA SER A 46 2.99 -10.32 -17.91
C SER A 46 1.58 -10.87 -18.14
N TYR A 47 1.06 -11.64 -17.20
CA TYR A 47 -0.34 -12.08 -17.25
C TYR A 47 -1.13 -11.45 -16.11
N LYS A 48 -2.35 -11.04 -16.44
CA LYS A 48 -3.31 -10.50 -15.48
C LYS A 48 -4.17 -11.64 -14.99
N THR A 49 -4.28 -11.77 -13.67
CA THR A 49 -5.17 -12.76 -13.06
C THR A 49 -6.06 -12.08 -12.02
N LEU A 50 -7.29 -12.58 -11.90
CA LEU A 50 -8.22 -12.15 -10.87
C LEU A 50 -8.13 -13.08 -9.67
N GLY A 51 -8.35 -12.51 -8.50
CA GLY A 51 -8.43 -13.24 -7.25
C GLY A 51 -9.50 -12.65 -6.36
N THR A 52 -9.88 -13.40 -5.34
CA THR A 52 -10.80 -12.97 -4.29
C THR A 52 -10.08 -13.04 -2.95
N ILE A 53 -10.15 -11.97 -2.16
CA ILE A 53 -9.60 -11.99 -0.80
C ILE A 53 -10.45 -12.92 0.06
N VAL A 54 -9.87 -14.00 0.54
CA VAL A 54 -10.55 -14.99 1.40
C VAL A 54 -10.16 -14.88 2.87
N GLY A 55 -9.05 -14.19 3.17
CA GLY A 55 -8.58 -13.96 4.53
C GLY A 55 -7.79 -12.66 4.68
N ILE A 56 -7.88 -12.03 5.85
CA ILE A 56 -7.10 -10.84 6.20
C ILE A 56 -6.58 -11.00 7.62
N LYS A 57 -5.27 -11.01 7.78
CA LYS A 57 -4.59 -10.97 9.08
C LYS A 57 -4.21 -9.53 9.39
N ARG A 58 -4.75 -8.98 10.47
CA ARG A 58 -4.51 -7.57 10.85
C ARG A 58 -3.44 -7.46 11.93
N LYS A 59 -2.61 -6.40 11.87
CA LYS A 59 -1.58 -6.10 12.88
C LYS A 59 -2.18 -5.89 14.29
N SER A 60 -3.42 -5.41 14.33
CA SER A 60 -4.22 -5.35 15.55
C SER A 60 -5.69 -5.49 15.17
N TYR A 61 -6.51 -6.07 16.06
CA TYR A 61 -7.95 -6.25 15.85
C TYR A 61 -8.67 -4.93 15.52
N ARG A 62 -8.17 -3.80 16.03
CA ARG A 62 -8.73 -2.45 15.79
C ARG A 62 -8.04 -1.69 14.65
N SER A 63 -7.02 -2.27 14.02
CA SER A 63 -6.28 -1.62 12.94
C SER A 63 -7.05 -1.76 11.63
N GLU A 64 -7.11 -0.66 10.87
CA GLU A 64 -7.57 -0.68 9.48
C GLU A 64 -6.47 -1.19 8.53
N SER A 65 -5.21 -1.11 8.95
CA SER A 65 -4.07 -1.74 8.27
C SER A 65 -4.03 -3.24 8.54
N PHE A 66 -3.76 -4.01 7.47
CA PHE A 66 -3.51 -5.44 7.55
C PHE A 66 -2.01 -5.73 7.52
N ASP A 67 -1.64 -6.93 7.97
CA ASP A 67 -0.29 -7.47 7.88
C ASP A 67 -0.16 -8.37 6.66
N GLU A 68 -1.16 -9.23 6.46
CA GLU A 68 -1.20 -10.22 5.39
C GLU A 68 -2.65 -10.38 4.87
N ALA A 69 -2.79 -10.56 3.57
CA ALA A 69 -4.05 -10.89 2.91
C ALA A 69 -3.91 -12.21 2.15
N THR A 70 -4.84 -13.14 2.38
CA THR A 70 -4.93 -14.40 1.64
C THR A 70 -5.88 -14.25 0.47
N ILE A 71 -5.40 -14.56 -0.73
CA ILE A 71 -6.13 -14.39 -1.98
C ILE A 71 -6.26 -15.75 -2.66
N LYS A 72 -7.50 -16.07 -3.05
CA LYS A 72 -7.82 -17.22 -3.90
C LYS A 72 -7.94 -16.77 -5.35
N TRP A 73 -7.11 -17.32 -6.22
CA TRP A 73 -7.04 -16.97 -7.64
C TRP A 73 -7.96 -17.85 -8.48
N GLU A 74 -8.26 -17.41 -9.70
CA GLU A 74 -9.18 -18.13 -10.61
C GLU A 74 -8.68 -19.52 -11.01
N ASP A 75 -7.37 -19.76 -11.01
CA ASP A 75 -6.76 -21.07 -11.24
C ASP A 75 -6.96 -22.05 -10.07
N GLY A 76 -7.54 -21.58 -8.96
CA GLY A 76 -7.77 -22.35 -7.74
C GLY A 76 -6.64 -22.24 -6.72
N THR A 77 -5.53 -21.58 -7.05
CA THR A 77 -4.40 -21.40 -6.15
C THR A 77 -4.77 -20.41 -5.04
N GLU A 78 -4.26 -20.65 -3.83
CA GLU A 78 -4.43 -19.75 -2.68
C GLU A 78 -3.06 -19.37 -2.14
N PHE A 79 -2.81 -18.07 -2.00
CA PHE A 79 -1.59 -17.61 -1.32
C PHE A 79 -1.81 -16.34 -0.51
N SER A 80 -1.01 -16.25 0.53
CA SER A 80 -0.92 -15.11 1.43
C SER A 80 0.13 -14.12 0.93
N ILE A 81 -0.23 -12.84 0.92
CA ILE A 81 0.63 -11.74 0.51
C ILE A 81 0.72 -10.72 1.65
N ASP A 82 1.94 -10.28 1.96
CA ASP A 82 2.13 -9.18 2.91
C ASP A 82 1.62 -7.84 2.36
N GLU A 83 1.31 -6.91 3.27
CA GLU A 83 0.81 -5.57 2.94
C GLU A 83 1.69 -4.83 1.90
N SER A 84 3.01 -4.91 2.03
CA SER A 84 3.94 -4.15 1.17
C SER A 84 3.98 -4.69 -0.24
N PHE A 85 3.94 -6.02 -0.40
CA PHE A 85 3.89 -6.65 -1.71
C PHE A 85 2.50 -6.51 -2.34
N PHE A 86 1.44 -6.63 -1.54
CA PHE A 86 0.05 -6.46 -2.00
C PHE A 86 -0.13 -5.11 -2.72
N PHE A 87 0.27 -4.00 -2.12
CA PHE A 87 0.10 -2.68 -2.75
C PHE A 87 0.99 -2.42 -3.97
N LYS A 88 2.03 -3.24 -4.18
CA LYS A 88 2.90 -3.14 -5.35
C LYS A 88 2.37 -3.93 -6.55
N THR A 89 1.74 -5.07 -6.30
CA THR A 89 1.41 -6.04 -7.36
C THR A 89 -0.09 -6.25 -7.55
N VAL A 90 -0.88 -5.95 -6.53
CA VAL A 90 -2.31 -6.22 -6.47
C VAL A 90 -3.11 -4.91 -6.50
N HIS A 91 -4.02 -4.82 -7.44
CA HIS A 91 -5.00 -3.76 -7.56
C HIS A 91 -6.37 -4.27 -7.13
N VAL A 92 -7.01 -3.57 -6.19
CA VAL A 92 -8.39 -3.87 -5.82
C VAL A 92 -9.31 -3.34 -6.93
N VAL A 93 -9.97 -4.25 -7.65
CA VAL A 93 -10.79 -3.90 -8.83
C VAL A 93 -12.28 -3.81 -8.52
N GLY A 94 -12.73 -4.36 -7.40
CA GLY A 94 -14.09 -4.17 -6.92
C GLY A 94 -14.48 -5.17 -5.84
N GLY A 95 -15.36 -4.76 -4.92
CA GLY A 95 -15.92 -5.68 -3.95
C GLY A 95 -16.77 -4.99 -2.89
N LEU A 96 -18.07 -5.28 -3.00
CA LEU A 96 -19.23 -4.94 -2.17
C LEU A 96 -19.52 -3.45 -1.98
N GLN A 97 -20.41 -2.97 -2.86
CA GLN A 97 -21.37 -1.89 -2.64
C GLN A 97 -22.29 -2.24 -1.46
#